data_AF-A0A1H1LEI3-F1
#
_entry.id   AF-A0A1H1LEI3-F1
#
_cell.length_a   1.000
_cell.length_b   1.000
_cell.length_c   1.000
_cell.angle_alpha   90.00
_cell.angle_beta   90.00
_cell.angle_gamma   90.00
#
_symmetry.space_group_name_H-M   'P 1'
#
loop_
_entity.id
_entity.type
_entity.pdbx_description
1 polymer ?
#
loop_
_entity_poly.entity_id
_entity_poly.type
_entity_poly.pdbx_seq_one_letter_code
_entity_poly.pdbx_strand_id
1 'polypeptide(L)'
;MIRALSPLPFALVLAHALALAGCGEEPAAKTGGDPLAADPLLAAALHDPLMTDPDLSHRNEANAVLTVPASHALPPLRRSEEAAQAAREAARLELLEGGRIPELPRAGAAKGPDGFAGAPTASAMLAAAGAPGRCTRGLEAGFAFAADLPAMARIMPHGMVRAAAGGTACGARAVRYLTPAAAEDVLQYHFTRAARAGTAPRLHDAPVRMVAASGEGGAMLVAVGAGPGALTAVDIVWWRP
;
A
#
# COMPACT_ATOMS: atom_id res chain seq x y z
N MET A 1 -41.19 -76.75 -24.47
CA MET A 1 -41.19 -75.27 -24.60
C MET A 1 -40.28 -74.67 -23.54
N ILE A 2 -39.01 -74.40 -23.85
CA ILE A 2 -38.13 -73.49 -23.10
C ILE A 2 -37.21 -72.86 -24.17
N ARG A 3 -37.33 -71.55 -24.39
CA ARG A 3 -36.51 -70.77 -25.33
C ARG A 3 -35.17 -70.45 -24.65
N ALA A 4 -34.07 -70.85 -25.27
CA ALA A 4 -32.73 -70.40 -24.91
C ALA A 4 -32.52 -68.95 -25.38
N LEU A 5 -32.20 -68.04 -24.47
CA LEU A 5 -31.76 -66.68 -24.80
C LEU A 5 -30.23 -66.65 -24.92
N SER A 6 -29.76 -66.06 -26.02
CA SER A 6 -28.36 -65.89 -26.42
C SER A 6 -27.64 -64.81 -25.58
N PRO A 7 -26.40 -65.02 -25.12
CA PRO A 7 -25.62 -64.03 -24.37
C PRO A 7 -24.79 -63.17 -25.33
N LEU A 8 -25.41 -62.20 -26.01
CA LEU A 8 -24.70 -61.34 -26.97
C LEU A 8 -24.50 -59.85 -26.62
N PRO A 9 -24.96 -59.25 -25.49
CA PRO A 9 -24.67 -57.83 -25.23
C PRO A 9 -23.58 -57.58 -24.17
N PHE A 10 -22.96 -58.61 -23.58
CA PHE A 10 -22.00 -58.40 -22.48
C PHE A 10 -20.53 -58.32 -22.93
N ALA A 11 -20.22 -58.78 -24.14
CA ALA A 11 -18.85 -58.77 -24.66
C ALA A 11 -18.38 -57.38 -25.16
N LEU A 12 -19.30 -56.48 -25.52
CA LEU A 12 -18.95 -55.16 -26.07
C LEU A 12 -18.62 -54.10 -25.01
N VAL A 13 -19.14 -54.26 -23.78
CA VAL A 13 -18.91 -53.31 -22.67
C VAL A 13 -17.57 -53.56 -21.98
N LEU A 14 -17.09 -54.81 -21.94
CA LEU A 14 -15.81 -55.15 -21.30
C LEU A 14 -14.60 -54.69 -22.12
N ALA A 15 -14.73 -54.60 -23.45
CA ALA A 15 -13.63 -54.14 -24.33
C ALA A 15 -13.32 -52.64 -24.19
N HIS A 16 -14.28 -51.80 -23.75
CA HIS A 16 -14.05 -50.37 -23.52
C HIS A 16 -13.41 -50.05 -22.16
N ALA A 17 -13.51 -50.96 -21.18
CA ALA A 17 -12.91 -50.76 -19.86
C ALA A 17 -11.39 -51.04 -19.82
N LEU A 18 -10.86 -51.85 -20.76
CA LEU A 18 -9.43 -52.16 -20.83
C LEU A 18 -8.60 -51.14 -21.63
N ALA A 19 -9.22 -50.12 -22.25
CA ALA A 19 -8.51 -49.09 -23.00
C ALA A 19 -8.08 -47.86 -22.17
N LEU A 20 -8.45 -47.77 -20.89
CA LEU A 20 -8.07 -46.66 -20.00
C LEU A 20 -7.15 -47.05 -18.82
N ALA A 21 -6.77 -48.32 -18.70
CA ALA A 21 -5.86 -48.79 -17.66
C ALA A 21 -4.50 -49.17 -18.29
N GLY A 22 -3.74 -48.16 -18.72
CA GLY A 22 -2.46 -48.33 -19.38
C GLY A 22 -1.51 -47.15 -19.20
N CYS A 23 -0.85 -47.13 -18.04
CA CYS A 23 0.51 -46.62 -17.79
C CYS A 23 0.85 -45.13 -17.98
N GLY A 24 1.29 -44.53 -16.88
CA GLY A 24 2.14 -43.35 -16.89
C GLY A 24 2.14 -42.62 -15.56
N GLU A 25 2.76 -43.21 -14.54
CA GLU A 25 3.19 -42.51 -13.32
C GLU A 25 3.82 -41.18 -13.72
N GLU A 26 3.22 -40.05 -13.33
CA GLU A 26 3.82 -38.75 -13.63
C GLU A 26 5.17 -38.69 -12.91
N PRO A 27 6.32 -38.67 -13.63
CA PRO A 27 7.53 -38.25 -12.98
C PRO A 27 7.25 -36.83 -12.51
N ALA A 28 7.46 -36.58 -11.22
CA ALA A 28 7.52 -35.23 -10.67
C ALA A 28 8.28 -34.37 -11.68
N ALA A 29 7.55 -33.53 -12.39
CA ALA A 29 8.12 -32.71 -13.44
C ALA A 29 9.09 -31.78 -12.73
N LYS A 30 10.37 -32.18 -12.73
CA LYS A 30 11.48 -31.26 -12.60
C LYS A 30 11.48 -30.41 -13.86
N THR A 31 10.48 -29.55 -13.99
CA THR A 31 10.57 -28.40 -14.88
C THR A 31 11.11 -27.26 -14.02
N GLY A 32 12.37 -27.43 -13.61
CA GLY A 32 13.30 -26.31 -13.51
C GLY A 32 13.73 -25.84 -14.90
N GLY A 33 12.82 -25.93 -15.88
CA GLY A 33 12.96 -25.35 -17.19
C GLY A 33 12.35 -23.98 -17.11
N ASP A 34 13.18 -22.97 -17.29
CA ASP A 34 12.77 -21.58 -17.38
C ASP A 34 11.57 -21.46 -18.34
N PRO A 35 10.42 -20.90 -17.92
CA PRO A 35 9.27 -20.69 -18.82
C PRO A 35 9.63 -19.84 -20.03
N LEU A 36 10.75 -19.11 -19.98
CA LEU A 36 11.33 -18.40 -21.12
C LEU A 36 11.93 -19.33 -22.17
N ALA A 37 12.34 -20.56 -21.83
CA ALA A 37 12.91 -21.53 -22.77
C ALA A 37 11.86 -22.28 -23.61
N ALA A 38 10.57 -22.15 -23.28
CA ALA A 38 9.49 -22.86 -23.98
C ALA A 38 9.06 -22.18 -25.30
N ASP A 39 9.30 -20.87 -25.44
CA ASP A 39 8.99 -20.12 -26.65
C ASP A 39 10.26 -19.39 -27.14
N PRO A 40 10.94 -19.89 -28.19
CA PRO A 40 12.16 -19.28 -28.69
C PRO A 40 11.94 -17.88 -29.30
N LEU A 41 10.73 -17.53 -29.74
CA LEU A 41 10.41 -16.17 -30.19
C LEU A 41 10.26 -15.21 -29.01
N LEU A 42 9.63 -15.66 -27.92
CA LEU A 42 9.50 -14.86 -26.70
C LEU A 42 10.85 -14.72 -25.98
N ALA A 43 11.65 -15.79 -25.94
CA ALA A 43 13.02 -15.77 -25.44
C ALA A 43 13.87 -14.77 -26.22
N ALA A 44 13.79 -14.82 -27.56
CA ALA A 44 14.49 -13.91 -28.43
C ALA A 44 14.02 -12.46 -28.25
N ALA A 45 12.71 -12.21 -28.07
CA ALA A 45 12.19 -10.86 -27.83
C ALA A 45 12.61 -10.26 -26.47
N LEU A 46 12.77 -11.10 -25.44
CA LEU A 46 13.21 -10.68 -24.10
C LEU A 46 14.72 -10.57 -23.96
N HIS A 47 15.48 -11.36 -24.72
CA HIS A 47 16.94 -11.29 -24.80
C HIS A 47 17.44 -10.43 -25.96
N ASP A 48 16.53 -9.87 -26.77
CA ASP A 48 16.88 -8.88 -27.77
C ASP A 48 17.55 -7.74 -27.02
N PRO A 49 18.81 -7.38 -27.35
CA PRO A 49 19.47 -6.26 -26.72
C PRO A 49 18.54 -5.06 -26.86
N LEU A 50 18.00 -4.58 -25.75
CA LEU A 50 17.36 -3.28 -25.72
C LEU A 50 18.45 -2.31 -26.16
N MET A 51 18.41 -1.93 -27.44
CA MET A 51 19.27 -0.95 -28.05
C MET A 51 19.05 0.35 -27.28
N THR A 52 19.81 0.49 -26.20
CA THR A 52 19.98 1.73 -25.48
C THR A 52 20.72 2.58 -26.48
N ASP A 53 19.98 3.38 -27.24
CA ASP A 53 20.55 4.32 -28.20
C ASP A 53 21.56 5.20 -27.44
N PRO A 54 22.88 4.96 -27.61
CA PRO A 54 23.88 5.67 -26.85
C PRO A 54 23.88 7.14 -27.26
N ASP A 55 23.45 7.47 -28.48
CA ASP A 55 23.37 8.83 -28.99
C ASP A 55 22.19 9.59 -28.38
N LEU A 56 21.05 8.94 -28.08
CA LEU A 56 20.00 9.55 -27.26
C LEU A 56 20.44 9.73 -25.80
N SER A 57 21.19 8.78 -25.26
CA SER A 57 21.77 8.87 -23.92
C SER A 57 22.76 10.04 -23.82
N HIS A 58 23.60 10.21 -24.86
CA HIS A 58 24.56 11.31 -24.96
C HIS A 58 23.89 12.65 -25.21
N ARG A 59 22.78 12.71 -25.96
CA ARG A 59 22.01 13.97 -26.17
C ARG A 59 21.37 14.49 -24.89
N ASN A 60 21.05 13.62 -23.94
CA ASN A 60 20.59 14.04 -22.61
C ASN A 60 21.70 14.79 -21.83
N GLU A 61 22.97 14.43 -22.08
CA GLU A 61 24.15 14.97 -21.39
C GLU A 61 24.96 15.99 -22.24
N ALA A 62 24.71 16.10 -23.55
CA ALA A 62 25.51 16.94 -24.45
C ALA A 62 25.33 18.45 -24.20
N ASN A 63 24.24 18.86 -23.56
CA ASN A 63 24.06 20.23 -23.04
C ASN A 63 24.56 20.40 -21.60
N ALA A 64 25.13 19.37 -20.98
CA ALA A 64 25.64 19.41 -19.62
C ALA A 64 27.11 19.85 -19.50
N VAL A 65 27.80 20.15 -20.62
CA VAL A 65 29.23 20.55 -20.61
C VAL A 65 29.50 21.88 -19.87
N LEU A 66 28.46 22.65 -19.52
CA LEU A 66 28.54 23.84 -18.66
C LEU A 66 27.78 23.70 -17.33
N THR A 67 27.28 22.51 -16.99
CA THR A 67 26.55 22.27 -15.75
C THR A 67 27.15 21.08 -15.02
N VAL A 68 27.39 21.24 -13.72
CA VAL A 68 27.77 20.18 -12.77
C VAL A 68 27.19 18.83 -13.20
N PRO A 69 27.95 17.71 -13.20
CA PRO A 69 27.43 16.38 -13.54
C PRO A 69 26.29 16.04 -12.57
N ALA A 70 25.08 16.39 -12.98
CA ALA A 70 23.87 16.16 -12.23
C ALA A 70 23.35 14.84 -12.75
N SER A 71 23.71 13.75 -12.06
CA SER A 71 22.84 12.58 -12.08
C SER A 71 21.45 13.09 -11.73
N HIS A 72 20.50 13.05 -12.67
CA HIS A 72 19.13 13.52 -12.45
C HIS A 72 18.37 12.66 -11.42
N ALA A 73 19.06 11.68 -10.81
CA ALA A 73 18.63 11.03 -9.59
C ALA A 73 18.54 12.08 -8.48
N LEU A 74 17.31 12.38 -8.04
CA LEU A 74 17.09 13.12 -6.81
C LEU A 74 17.92 12.44 -5.69
N PRO A 75 18.68 13.22 -4.89
CA PRO A 75 19.40 12.67 -3.76
C PRO A 75 18.45 11.85 -2.90
N PRO A 76 18.86 10.65 -2.43
CA PRO A 76 17.98 9.84 -1.60
C PRO A 76 17.59 10.65 -0.37
N LEU A 77 16.29 10.86 -0.19
CA LEU A 77 15.74 11.55 0.97
C LEU A 77 16.04 10.70 2.20
N ARG A 78 16.91 11.22 3.07
CA ARG A 78 17.28 10.58 4.33
C ARG A 78 16.87 11.46 5.49
N ARG A 79 16.54 10.81 6.60
CA ARG A 79 16.38 11.51 7.87
C ARG A 79 17.73 12.06 8.33
N SER A 80 17.80 13.37 8.55
CA SER A 80 18.84 14.02 9.36
C SER A 80 18.23 14.46 10.70
N GLU A 81 19.08 14.66 11.72
CA GLU A 81 18.62 15.19 13.01
C GLU A 81 17.99 16.58 12.84
N GLU A 82 18.61 17.44 12.03
CA GLU A 82 18.10 18.77 11.70
C GLU A 82 16.71 18.72 11.06
N ALA A 83 16.51 17.85 10.06
CA ALA A 83 15.21 17.70 9.40
C ALA A 83 14.16 17.13 10.36
N ALA A 84 14.55 16.20 11.25
CA ALA A 84 13.65 15.63 12.24
C ALA A 84 13.22 16.69 13.27
N GLN A 85 14.17 17.52 13.73
CA GLN A 85 13.91 18.62 14.65
C GLN A 85 13.01 19.68 14.01
N ALA A 86 13.31 20.11 12.78
CA ALA A 86 12.49 21.08 12.06
C ALA A 86 11.04 20.58 11.87
N ALA A 87 10.86 19.30 11.51
CA ALA A 87 9.53 18.70 11.39
C ALA A 87 8.77 18.67 12.72
N ARG A 88 9.45 18.30 13.81
CA ARG A 88 8.89 18.32 15.17
C ARG A 88 8.49 19.74 15.58
N GLU A 89 9.36 20.72 15.40
CA GLU A 89 9.12 22.10 15.80
C GLU A 89 7.95 22.72 15.03
N ALA A 90 7.94 22.58 13.70
CA ALA A 90 6.85 23.05 12.86
C ALA A 90 5.50 22.43 13.27
N ALA A 91 5.47 21.12 13.53
CA ALA A 91 4.28 20.45 14.02
C ALA A 91 3.84 20.96 15.40
N ARG A 92 4.78 21.18 16.32
CA ARG A 92 4.45 21.73 17.65
C ARG A 92 3.93 23.15 17.56
N LEU A 93 4.50 24.00 16.71
CA LEU A 93 4.02 25.36 16.47
C LEU A 93 2.56 25.35 15.97
N GLU A 94 2.26 24.55 14.94
CA GLU A 94 0.89 24.41 14.44
C GLU A 94 -0.08 23.89 15.52
N LEU A 95 0.37 22.95 16.37
CA LEU A 95 -0.45 22.49 17.49
C LEU A 95 -0.60 23.56 18.57
N LEU A 96 0.36 24.43 18.83
CA LEU A 96 0.22 25.43 19.88
C LEU A 96 -0.87 26.48 19.57
N GLU A 97 -1.22 26.69 18.31
CA GLU A 97 -2.34 27.54 17.89
C GLU A 97 -3.69 27.09 18.48
N GLY A 98 -3.85 25.77 18.68
CA GLY A 98 -5.04 25.18 19.30
C GLY A 98 -4.92 24.96 20.81
N GLY A 99 -3.95 25.61 21.47
CA GLY A 99 -3.68 25.51 22.90
C GLY A 99 -2.62 24.46 23.26
N ARG A 100 -2.60 24.05 24.54
CA ARG A 100 -1.61 23.10 25.06
C ARG A 100 -1.63 21.78 24.28
N ILE A 101 -0.45 21.25 23.99
CA ILE A 101 -0.29 19.92 23.39
C ILE A 101 -0.44 18.87 24.51
N PRO A 102 -1.42 17.95 24.43
CA PRO A 102 -1.55 16.88 25.39
C PRO A 102 -0.37 15.92 25.31
N GLU A 103 -0.04 15.27 26.43
CA GLU A 103 0.87 14.14 26.40
C GLU A 103 0.23 12.98 25.63
N LEU A 104 1.03 12.26 24.86
CA LEU A 104 0.55 11.08 24.16
C LEU A 104 0.26 9.98 25.21
N PRO A 105 -0.97 9.46 25.32
CA PRO A 105 -1.28 8.43 26.28
C PRO A 105 -0.56 7.12 25.92
N ARG A 106 -0.47 6.21 26.88
CA ARG A 106 -0.07 4.83 26.61
C ARG A 106 -1.09 4.15 25.70
N ALA A 107 -0.63 3.26 24.83
CA ALA A 107 -1.52 2.49 23.98
C ALA A 107 -2.43 1.60 24.83
N GLY A 108 -3.67 1.42 24.37
CA GLY A 108 -4.61 0.49 24.98
C GLY A 108 -4.23 -0.96 24.68
N ALA A 109 -4.77 -1.90 25.48
CA ALA A 109 -4.55 -3.34 25.26
C ALA A 109 -5.27 -3.87 24.00
N ALA A 110 -6.27 -3.16 23.48
CA ALA A 110 -6.99 -3.54 22.28
C ALA A 110 -6.12 -3.34 21.03
N LYS A 111 -6.10 -4.34 20.15
CA LYS A 111 -5.43 -4.24 18.85
C LYS A 111 -6.17 -3.28 17.93
N GLY A 112 -5.43 -2.58 17.09
CA GLY A 112 -5.98 -1.83 15.97
C GLY A 112 -6.37 -2.74 14.81
N PRO A 113 -6.97 -2.19 13.75
CA PRO A 113 -7.35 -2.95 12.56
C PRO A 113 -6.14 -3.58 11.84
N ASP A 114 -6.25 -4.86 11.52
CA ASP A 114 -5.23 -5.61 10.78
C ASP A 114 -5.23 -5.27 9.28
N GLY A 115 -4.05 -5.37 8.64
CA GLY A 115 -3.92 -5.16 7.19
C GLY A 115 -4.08 -3.71 6.72
N PHE A 116 -4.29 -2.75 7.63
CA PHE A 116 -4.38 -1.34 7.28
C PHE A 116 -3.06 -0.78 6.74
N ALA A 117 -2.00 -0.90 7.53
CA ALA A 117 -0.67 -0.46 7.11
C ALA A 117 -0.13 -1.38 6.01
N GLY A 118 0.30 -0.78 4.90
CA GLY A 118 0.81 -1.53 3.76
C GLY A 118 -0.25 -2.11 2.82
N ALA A 119 -1.54 -1.79 3.02
CA ALA A 119 -2.60 -2.17 2.07
C ALA A 119 -2.23 -1.75 0.63
N PRO A 120 -2.42 -2.60 -0.40
CA PRO A 120 -1.89 -2.32 -1.74
C PRO A 120 -2.59 -1.17 -2.45
N THR A 121 -3.86 -0.89 -2.10
CA THR A 121 -4.69 0.15 -2.73
C THR A 121 -5.38 1.01 -1.69
N ALA A 122 -5.79 2.22 -2.08
CA ALA A 122 -6.58 3.11 -1.23
C ALA A 122 -7.91 2.48 -0.79
N SER A 123 -8.58 1.74 -1.67
CA SER A 123 -9.81 1.00 -1.35
C SER A 123 -9.55 -0.07 -0.29
N ALA A 124 -8.46 -0.85 -0.43
CA ALA A 124 -8.09 -1.85 0.55
C ALA A 124 -7.73 -1.22 1.91
N MET A 125 -7.05 -0.07 1.89
CA MET A 125 -6.69 0.68 3.09
C MET A 125 -7.91 1.17 3.86
N LEU A 126 -8.89 1.76 3.16
CA LEU A 126 -10.17 2.18 3.75
C LEU A 126 -10.98 0.99 4.28
N ALA A 127 -11.05 -0.12 3.51
CA ALA A 127 -11.76 -1.32 3.93
C ALA A 127 -11.14 -1.93 5.19
N ALA A 128 -9.80 -2.05 5.25
CA ALA A 128 -9.08 -2.54 6.42
C ALA A 128 -9.25 -1.62 7.64
N ALA A 129 -9.42 -0.32 7.44
CA ALA A 129 -9.74 0.62 8.51
C ALA A 129 -11.20 0.53 9.01
N GLY A 130 -12.04 -0.31 8.39
CA GLY A 130 -13.45 -0.47 8.76
C GLY A 130 -14.40 0.52 8.08
N ALA A 131 -13.97 1.18 6.99
CA ALA A 131 -14.85 2.04 6.23
C ALA A 131 -15.97 1.22 5.56
N PRO A 132 -17.23 1.71 5.54
CA PRO A 132 -18.31 1.04 4.83
C PRO A 132 -17.99 0.85 3.34
N GLY A 133 -18.43 -0.25 2.73
CA GLY A 133 -18.13 -0.57 1.32
C GLY A 133 -18.60 0.48 0.29
N ARG A 134 -19.51 1.39 0.66
CA ARG A 134 -19.85 2.54 -0.20
C ARG A 134 -18.75 3.59 -0.25
N CYS A 135 -17.95 3.74 0.81
CA CYS A 135 -16.86 4.71 0.93
C CYS A 135 -15.57 4.22 0.23
N THR A 136 -15.50 2.95 -0.14
CA THR A 136 -14.33 2.34 -0.80
C THR A 136 -14.45 2.31 -2.33
N ARG A 137 -15.64 2.59 -2.87
CA ARG A 137 -15.93 2.57 -4.31
C ARG A 137 -15.66 3.92 -4.97
N GLY A 138 -15.22 3.89 -6.22
CA GLY A 138 -15.03 5.10 -7.04
C GLY A 138 -13.94 6.02 -6.50
N LEU A 139 -12.90 5.47 -5.88
CA LEU A 139 -11.74 6.24 -5.44
C LEU A 139 -10.86 6.53 -6.65
N GLU A 140 -10.52 7.80 -6.83
CA GLU A 140 -9.62 8.28 -7.86
C GLU A 140 -8.26 8.58 -7.24
N ALA A 141 -7.18 8.22 -7.94
CA ALA A 141 -5.83 8.58 -7.53
C ALA A 141 -5.56 10.06 -7.87
N GLY A 142 -4.98 10.80 -6.93
CA GLY A 142 -4.63 12.20 -7.15
C GLY A 142 -4.08 12.88 -5.92
N PHE A 143 -2.95 13.60 -6.07
CA PHE A 143 -2.33 14.35 -4.98
C PHE A 143 -3.21 15.48 -4.43
N ALA A 144 -4.19 15.97 -5.20
CA ALA A 144 -5.17 16.95 -4.74
C ALA A 144 -5.93 16.48 -3.49
N PHE A 145 -6.21 15.18 -3.36
CA PHE A 145 -6.89 14.62 -2.19
C PHE A 145 -6.06 14.72 -0.89
N ALA A 146 -4.74 14.86 -1.00
CA ALA A 146 -3.87 15.11 0.15
C ALA A 146 -3.99 16.56 0.66
N ALA A 147 -4.20 17.52 -0.24
CA ALA A 147 -4.41 18.91 0.11
C ALA A 147 -5.81 19.15 0.70
N ASP A 148 -6.80 18.37 0.27
CA ASP A 148 -8.19 18.41 0.74
C ASP A 148 -8.47 17.43 1.91
N LEU A 149 -7.47 17.18 2.76
CA LEU A 149 -7.68 16.43 4.00
C LEU A 149 -8.37 17.32 5.05
N PRO A 150 -9.36 16.80 5.78
CA PRO A 150 -10.00 17.57 6.85
C PRO A 150 -9.04 17.83 8.01
N ALA A 151 -9.37 18.85 8.82
CA ALA A 151 -8.53 19.30 9.93
C ALA A 151 -8.05 18.18 10.87
N MET A 152 -8.89 17.17 11.15
CA MET A 152 -8.49 16.04 12.01
C MET A 152 -7.40 15.16 11.40
N ALA A 153 -7.34 15.07 10.06
CA ALA A 153 -6.52 14.13 9.32
C ALA A 153 -5.45 14.81 8.44
N ARG A 154 -5.21 16.12 8.57
CA ARG A 154 -4.19 16.79 7.75
C ARG A 154 -2.81 16.19 7.99
N ILE A 155 -1.99 16.23 6.95
CA ILE A 155 -0.61 15.77 6.99
C ILE A 155 0.18 16.61 8.00
N MET A 156 1.15 15.97 8.66
CA MET A 156 2.10 16.67 9.54
C MET A 156 3.01 17.58 8.71
N PRO A 157 3.43 18.75 9.23
CA PRO A 157 4.48 19.54 8.61
C PRO A 157 5.70 18.70 8.19
N HIS A 158 6.30 19.07 7.06
CA HIS A 158 7.38 18.32 6.41
C HIS A 158 7.01 16.89 5.97
N GLY A 159 5.71 16.59 5.84
CA GLY A 159 5.23 15.36 5.23
C GLY A 159 5.34 15.39 3.71
N MET A 160 5.96 14.37 3.14
CA MET A 160 6.20 14.21 1.70
C MET A 160 5.24 13.16 1.14
N VAL A 161 4.18 13.61 0.48
CA VAL A 161 3.12 12.72 -0.03
C VAL A 161 3.67 11.84 -1.15
N ARG A 162 3.45 10.53 -1.03
CA ARG A 162 3.84 9.52 -2.01
C ARG A 162 2.67 9.01 -2.85
N ALA A 163 1.50 8.95 -2.24
CA ALA A 163 0.28 8.54 -2.91
C ALA A 163 -0.91 9.18 -2.20
N ALA A 164 -1.92 9.52 -2.96
CA ALA A 164 -3.20 9.97 -2.42
C ALA A 164 -4.32 9.51 -3.34
N ALA A 165 -5.46 9.22 -2.75
CA ALA A 165 -6.68 8.93 -3.44
C ALA A 165 -7.88 9.40 -2.64
N GLY A 166 -8.98 9.65 -3.31
CA GLY A 166 -10.21 10.05 -2.66
C GLY A 166 -11.43 9.84 -3.53
N GLY A 167 -12.59 9.96 -2.90
CA GLY A 167 -13.88 9.86 -3.55
C GLY A 167 -14.88 10.85 -2.97
N THR A 168 -15.97 11.07 -3.70
CA THR A 168 -17.08 11.91 -3.24
C THR A 168 -17.97 11.17 -2.25
N ALA A 169 -18.13 9.86 -2.43
CA ALA A 169 -18.84 8.99 -1.48
C ALA A 169 -18.13 9.02 -0.12
N CYS A 170 -18.87 9.41 0.93
CA CYS A 170 -18.36 9.59 2.29
C CYS A 170 -17.24 10.64 2.44
N GLY A 171 -16.91 11.39 1.38
CA GLY A 171 -15.71 12.22 1.32
C GLY A 171 -14.42 11.43 1.54
N ALA A 172 -14.38 10.13 1.19
CA ALA A 172 -13.28 9.27 1.58
C ALA A 172 -11.91 9.80 1.09
N ARG A 173 -10.89 9.71 1.95
CA ARG A 173 -9.50 10.11 1.69
C ARG A 173 -8.57 8.98 2.14
N ALA A 174 -7.52 8.76 1.37
CA ALA A 174 -6.48 7.79 1.62
C ALA A 174 -5.14 8.40 1.18
N VAL A 175 -4.19 8.55 2.11
CA VAL A 175 -2.93 9.24 1.85
C VAL A 175 -1.76 8.46 2.44
N ARG A 176 -0.67 8.38 1.69
CA ARG A 176 0.62 7.86 2.13
C ARG A 176 1.65 8.96 2.06
N TYR A 177 2.38 9.20 3.14
CA TYR A 177 3.48 10.16 3.12
C TYR A 177 4.68 9.67 3.93
N LEU A 178 5.84 10.27 3.68
CA LEU A 178 7.05 10.08 4.47
C LEU A 178 7.37 11.36 5.24
N THR A 179 7.95 11.25 6.43
CA THR A 179 8.41 12.43 7.20
C THR A 179 9.73 12.13 7.91
N PRO A 180 10.62 13.10 8.07
CA PRO A 180 11.82 12.95 8.90
C PRO A 180 11.50 12.94 10.41
N ALA A 181 10.28 13.31 10.81
CA ALA A 181 9.85 13.27 12.21
C ALA A 181 9.92 11.87 12.82
N ALA A 182 10.09 11.79 14.14
CA ALA A 182 10.00 10.52 14.86
C ALA A 182 8.56 9.99 14.87
N ALA A 183 8.41 8.67 14.97
CA ALA A 183 7.09 8.02 15.03
C ALA A 183 6.23 8.58 16.18
N GLU A 184 6.84 8.83 17.34
CA GLU A 184 6.18 9.42 18.52
C GLU A 184 5.63 10.82 18.23
N ASP A 185 6.37 11.65 17.49
CA ASP A 185 5.93 13.00 17.14
C ASP A 185 4.76 12.97 16.15
N VAL A 186 4.81 12.05 15.18
CA VAL A 186 3.71 11.81 14.24
C VAL A 186 2.46 11.36 14.99
N LEU A 187 2.59 10.40 15.91
CA LEU A 187 1.48 9.90 16.73
C LEU A 187 0.91 11.01 17.61
N GLN A 188 1.76 11.82 18.28
CA GLN A 188 1.30 12.95 19.11
C GLN A 188 0.56 14.00 18.28
N TYR A 189 1.05 14.31 17.08
CA TYR A 189 0.41 15.26 16.17
C TYR A 189 -0.99 14.79 15.79
N HIS A 190 -1.12 13.58 15.24
CA HIS A 190 -2.42 13.07 14.81
C HIS A 190 -3.38 12.79 15.96
N PHE A 191 -2.88 12.34 17.11
CA PHE A 191 -3.67 12.19 18.33
C PHE A 191 -4.24 13.53 18.79
N THR A 192 -3.41 14.57 18.87
CA THR A 192 -3.84 15.90 19.29
C THR A 192 -4.88 16.48 18.34
N ARG A 193 -4.70 16.27 17.03
CA ARG A 193 -5.61 16.78 16.00
C ARG A 193 -6.97 16.11 16.04
N ALA A 194 -6.99 14.79 16.21
CA ALA A 194 -8.22 14.05 16.45
C ALA A 194 -8.94 14.49 17.72
N ALA A 195 -8.22 14.65 18.84
CA ALA A 195 -8.80 15.09 20.10
C ALA A 195 -9.45 16.47 19.99
N ARG A 196 -8.79 17.41 19.30
CA ARG A 196 -9.31 18.77 19.07
C ARG A 196 -10.50 18.82 18.12
N ALA A 197 -10.65 17.82 17.27
CA ALA A 197 -11.85 17.65 16.45
C ALA A 197 -13.04 17.07 17.26
N GLY A 198 -12.94 17.00 18.60
CA GLY A 198 -14.01 16.51 19.47
C GLY A 198 -14.15 14.99 19.49
N THR A 199 -13.17 14.25 18.95
CA THR A 199 -13.17 12.79 18.99
C THR A 199 -12.45 12.27 20.24
N ALA A 200 -12.64 10.99 20.57
CA ALA A 200 -11.87 10.29 21.59
C ALA A 200 -10.82 9.37 20.94
N PRO A 201 -9.66 9.92 20.48
CA PRO A 201 -8.64 9.13 19.82
C PRO A 201 -8.05 8.08 20.75
N ARG A 202 -7.69 6.93 20.17
CA ARG A 202 -7.03 5.81 20.86
C ARG A 202 -5.71 5.51 20.18
N LEU A 203 -4.71 5.21 20.99
CA LEU A 203 -3.42 4.70 20.53
C LEU A 203 -3.41 3.17 20.62
N HIS A 204 -2.91 2.53 19.57
CA HIS A 204 -2.68 1.09 19.50
C HIS A 204 -1.22 0.83 19.17
N ASP A 205 -0.61 -0.20 19.76
CA ASP A 205 0.77 -0.61 19.45
C ASP A 205 0.85 -1.84 18.52
N ALA A 206 -0.27 -2.55 18.33
CA ALA A 206 -0.36 -3.74 17.49
C ALA A 206 -1.60 -3.70 16.57
N PRO A 207 -1.52 -4.23 15.34
CA PRO A 207 -0.35 -4.91 14.72
C PRO A 207 0.79 -3.96 14.35
N VAL A 208 0.48 -2.67 14.21
CA VAL A 208 1.43 -1.58 14.05
C VAL A 208 1.01 -0.43 14.94
N ARG A 209 1.91 0.52 15.19
CA ARG A 209 1.58 1.70 15.98
C ARG A 209 0.65 2.60 15.20
N MET A 210 -0.48 2.96 15.79
CA MET A 210 -1.51 3.73 15.10
C MET A 210 -2.42 4.53 16.04
N VAL A 211 -2.98 5.62 15.51
CA VAL A 211 -4.06 6.40 16.12
C VAL A 211 -5.36 6.08 15.40
N ALA A 212 -6.38 5.72 16.17
CA ALA A 212 -7.75 5.54 15.68
C ALA A 212 -8.66 6.58 16.32
N ALA A 213 -9.49 7.24 15.51
CA ALA A 213 -10.44 8.23 15.98
C ALA A 213 -11.76 8.13 15.20
N SER A 214 -12.88 8.31 15.88
CA SER A 214 -14.19 8.36 15.25
C SER A 214 -15.13 9.26 16.05
N GLY A 215 -16.02 9.96 15.36
CA GLY A 215 -17.03 10.83 15.94
C GLY A 215 -17.91 11.45 14.84
N GLU A 216 -18.70 12.46 15.18
CA GLU A 216 -19.60 13.14 14.24
C GLU A 216 -18.86 13.76 13.03
N GLY A 217 -17.62 14.20 13.25
CA GLY A 217 -16.77 14.78 12.21
C GLY A 217 -16.21 13.77 11.20
N GLY A 218 -16.43 12.47 11.40
CA GLY A 218 -15.87 11.38 10.59
C GLY A 218 -15.00 10.43 11.41
N ALA A 219 -14.49 9.41 10.72
CA ALA A 219 -13.54 8.44 11.24
C ALA A 219 -12.18 8.60 10.57
N MET A 220 -11.12 8.37 11.33
CA MET A 220 -9.73 8.48 10.91
C MET A 220 -8.92 7.33 11.47
N LEU A 221 -8.03 6.80 10.64
CA LEU A 221 -6.97 5.90 11.08
C LEU A 221 -5.63 6.41 10.56
N VAL A 222 -4.63 6.46 11.43
CA VAL A 222 -3.26 6.86 11.08
C VAL A 222 -2.31 5.81 11.62
N ALA A 223 -1.56 5.14 10.74
CA ALA A 223 -0.53 4.19 11.12
C ALA A 223 0.85 4.72 10.80
N VAL A 224 1.82 4.38 11.65
CA VAL A 224 3.23 4.75 11.48
C VAL A 224 4.09 3.49 11.36
N GLY A 225 5.08 3.55 10.48
CA GLY A 225 6.03 2.46 10.23
C GLY A 225 7.38 2.97 9.76
N ALA A 226 8.32 2.04 9.56
CA ALA A 226 9.62 2.36 9.01
C ALA A 226 9.51 2.68 7.50
N GLY A 227 10.10 3.79 7.08
CA GLY A 227 10.22 4.20 5.69
C GLY A 227 11.67 4.11 5.18
N PRO A 228 11.88 4.31 3.87
CA PRO A 228 13.21 4.36 3.29
C PRO A 228 14.01 5.53 3.87
N GLY A 229 15.34 5.38 3.94
CA GLY A 229 16.23 6.45 4.42
C GLY A 229 16.04 6.81 5.90
N ALA A 230 15.56 5.88 6.72
CA ALA A 230 15.20 6.08 8.13
C ALA A 230 14.10 7.15 8.36
N LEU A 231 13.33 7.47 7.31
CA LEU A 231 12.12 8.26 7.42
C LEU A 231 11.01 7.46 8.10
N THR A 232 10.04 8.16 8.64
CA THR A 232 8.80 7.54 9.15
C THR A 232 7.79 7.50 8.02
N ALA A 233 7.29 6.30 7.70
CA ALA A 233 6.19 6.10 6.77
C ALA A 233 4.85 6.23 7.50
N VAL A 234 3.91 6.94 6.89
CA VAL A 234 2.60 7.22 7.49
C VAL A 234 1.49 6.95 6.48
N ASP A 235 0.55 6.11 6.88
CA ASP A 235 -0.69 5.82 6.15
C ASP A 235 -1.85 6.49 6.90
N ILE A 236 -2.60 7.36 6.22
CA ILE A 236 -3.79 8.05 6.73
C ILE A 236 -5.01 7.65 5.91
N VAL A 237 -6.10 7.31 6.57
CA VAL A 237 -7.43 7.35 5.97
C VAL A 237 -8.38 8.25 6.75
N TRP A 238 -9.35 8.81 6.03
CA TRP A 238 -10.48 9.48 6.62
C TRP A 238 -11.75 9.23 5.81
N TRP A 239 -12.90 9.10 6.47
CA TRP A 239 -14.21 9.05 5.83
C TRP A 239 -15.31 9.52 6.78
N ARG A 240 -16.47 9.89 6.24
CA ARG A 240 -17.70 10.09 7.01
C ARG A 240 -18.53 8.81 7.06
N PRO A 241 -18.98 8.37 8.26
CA PRO A 241 -19.73 7.13 8.44
C PRO A 241 -21.14 7.14 7.84
#